data_AF-A0A961BTZ2-F1
#
_entry.id   AF-A0A961BTZ2-F1
#
_cell.length_a   1.000
_cell.length_b   1.000
_cell.length_c   1.000
_cell.angle_alpha   90.00
_cell.angle_beta   90.00
_cell.angle_gamma   90.00
#
_symmetry.space_group_name_H-M   'P 1'
#
loop_
_entity.id
_entity.type
_entity.pdbx_description
1 polymer ?
#
loop_
_entity_poly.entity_id
_entity_poly.type
_entity_poly.pdbx_seq_one_letter_code
_entity_poly.pdbx_strand_id
1 'polypeptide(L)'
;PNAITIDWGPSNRCDLGFNPASYYRDATIAGVDFINGPTALELSQPHNQSEVQTAVAIQGLANKTDQEYFDFLAGHNHDGSGGHDAHTGPSAWKAITDQATCTKLAEQLVVARGVAKKYPTARDAIAAGYEQVTPYIPGIGGHYIKGEYLDEVWEVDKPEMLLYDGDTPDAHVIGLSYEIVHYGPVEPDVGFAGRNDHYHRHETLCFKNGITIGDSSMTKEQCEALGGKIQDGKHLWMSHAWVVPGCESPWGIFSGINPVLVFGLDGGPGCATSSVKPRYDLRPPVPPPAPYSVAAVPPLWLVPPTAMAIIERRRRKQRATR
;
A
#
# COMPACT_ATOMS: atom_id res chain seq x y z
N PRO A 1 18.39 -16.54 3.07
CA PRO A 1 18.33 -17.86 3.77
C PRO A 1 18.20 -18.98 2.74
N ASN A 2 18.97 -20.06 2.88
CA ASN A 2 19.20 -21.03 1.80
C ASN A 2 18.07 -22.05 1.53
N ALA A 3 16.95 -21.96 2.24
CA ALA A 3 15.64 -22.48 1.82
C ALA A 3 14.60 -22.02 2.83
N ILE A 4 13.66 -21.17 2.41
CA ILE A 4 12.43 -20.92 3.18
C ILE A 4 11.34 -21.76 2.54
N THR A 5 10.67 -22.56 3.34
CA THR A 5 9.43 -23.23 2.93
C THR A 5 8.28 -22.26 3.16
N ILE A 6 7.73 -21.71 2.08
CA ILE A 6 6.54 -20.86 2.13
C ILE A 6 5.33 -21.76 2.36
N ASP A 7 4.53 -21.46 3.38
CA ASP A 7 3.20 -22.03 3.51
C ASP A 7 2.23 -21.23 2.64
N TRP A 8 1.80 -21.84 1.53
CA TRP A 8 0.89 -21.18 0.60
C TRP A 8 -0.54 -21.15 1.12
N GLY A 9 -0.86 -21.83 2.21
CA GLY A 9 -2.21 -21.89 2.74
C GLY A 9 -3.16 -22.80 1.98
N PRO A 10 -4.47 -22.52 2.05
CA PRO A 10 -5.48 -23.36 1.41
C PRO A 10 -5.23 -23.42 -0.09
N SER A 11 -5.26 -24.63 -0.66
CA SER A 11 -4.99 -24.84 -2.09
C SER A 11 -5.99 -24.15 -3.03
N ASN A 12 -7.15 -23.73 -2.51
CA ASN A 12 -8.21 -23.05 -3.24
C ASN A 12 -8.15 -21.52 -3.15
N ARG A 13 -7.08 -20.93 -2.59
CA ARG A 13 -6.94 -19.49 -2.56
C ARG A 13 -6.74 -18.90 -3.96
N CYS A 14 -7.39 -17.77 -4.23
CA CYS A 14 -7.47 -17.14 -5.55
C CYS A 14 -6.72 -15.79 -5.64
N ASP A 15 -5.97 -15.46 -4.60
CA ASP A 15 -5.36 -14.17 -4.32
C ASP A 15 -3.84 -14.13 -4.51
N LEU A 16 -3.22 -15.26 -4.83
CA LEU A 16 -1.75 -15.37 -4.87
C LEU A 16 -1.10 -14.35 -5.80
N GLY A 17 -1.79 -13.98 -6.88
CA GLY A 17 -1.30 -13.01 -7.86
C GLY A 17 -1.36 -11.54 -7.44
N PHE A 18 -1.87 -11.18 -6.26
CA PHE A 18 -1.95 -9.77 -5.83
C PHE A 18 -0.65 -9.24 -5.23
N ASN A 19 0.17 -10.11 -4.65
CA ASN A 19 1.46 -9.74 -4.06
C ASN A 19 2.63 -10.37 -4.84
N PRO A 20 3.82 -9.74 -4.85
CA PRO A 20 5.01 -10.30 -5.52
C PRO A 20 5.55 -11.56 -4.81
N ALA A 21 6.41 -12.33 -5.48
CA ALA A 21 7.04 -13.51 -4.89
C ALA A 21 7.83 -13.19 -3.61
N SER A 22 8.51 -12.05 -3.56
CA SER A 22 9.24 -11.59 -2.37
C SER A 22 8.34 -11.35 -1.17
N TYR A 23 7.07 -10.98 -1.37
CA TYR A 23 6.12 -10.81 -0.28
C TYR A 23 5.94 -12.09 0.50
N TYR A 24 5.62 -13.20 -0.18
CA TYR A 24 5.39 -14.47 0.50
C TYR A 24 6.63 -14.96 1.23
N ARG A 25 7.82 -14.80 0.63
CA ARG A 25 9.08 -15.11 1.31
C ARG A 25 9.25 -14.26 2.56
N ASP A 26 9.14 -12.94 2.45
CA ASP A 26 9.41 -12.02 3.54
C ASP A 26 8.35 -12.16 4.65
N ALA A 27 7.08 -12.33 4.29
CA ALA A 27 5.98 -12.60 5.21
C ALA A 27 6.17 -13.93 5.96
N THR A 28 6.64 -15.00 5.30
CA THR A 28 6.97 -16.25 5.98
C THR A 28 8.15 -16.10 6.95
N ILE A 29 9.20 -15.33 6.61
CA ILE A 29 10.31 -15.06 7.55
C ILE A 29 9.82 -14.28 8.76
N ALA A 30 8.97 -13.28 8.52
CA ALA A 30 8.35 -12.44 9.53
C ALA A 30 7.29 -13.18 10.36
N GLY A 31 6.82 -14.35 9.90
CA GLY A 31 5.74 -15.09 10.56
C GLY A 31 4.36 -14.41 10.43
N VAL A 32 4.13 -13.64 9.36
CA VAL A 32 2.90 -12.87 9.11
C VAL A 32 2.10 -13.32 7.88
N ASP A 33 2.46 -14.46 7.29
CA ASP A 33 1.78 -15.05 6.12
C ASP A 33 0.38 -15.63 6.42
N PHE A 34 -0.23 -15.23 7.53
CA PHE A 34 -1.25 -15.96 8.27
C PHE A 34 -2.42 -16.48 7.40
N ILE A 35 -2.40 -17.80 7.25
CA ILE A 35 -3.45 -18.64 6.64
C ILE A 35 -4.81 -18.52 7.34
N ASN A 36 -4.82 -18.02 8.58
CA ASN A 36 -6.03 -17.73 9.35
C ASN A 36 -6.14 -16.28 9.83
N GLY A 37 -5.28 -15.38 9.35
CA GLY A 37 -5.22 -13.96 9.74
C GLY A 37 -4.93 -13.72 11.23
N PRO A 38 -4.27 -12.62 11.59
CA PRO A 38 -4.42 -12.05 12.92
C PRO A 38 -5.87 -11.58 13.09
N THR A 39 -6.42 -11.72 14.28
CA THR A 39 -7.69 -11.09 14.65
C THR A 39 -7.55 -9.57 14.55
N ALA A 40 -8.67 -8.86 14.31
CA ALA A 40 -8.67 -7.39 14.35
C ALA A 40 -8.08 -6.83 15.67
N LEU A 41 -8.14 -7.61 16.75
CA LEU A 41 -7.57 -7.28 18.06
C LEU A 41 -6.02 -7.40 18.09
N GLU A 42 -5.46 -8.36 17.36
CA GLU A 42 -4.01 -8.52 17.18
C GLU A 42 -3.45 -7.50 16.18
N LEU A 43 -4.29 -7.03 15.25
CA LEU A 43 -3.96 -5.91 14.38
C LEU A 43 -4.07 -4.56 15.08
N SER A 44 -4.98 -4.40 16.05
CA SER A 44 -5.21 -3.12 16.74
C SER A 44 -4.28 -2.86 17.92
N GLN A 45 -3.20 -3.65 18.11
CA GLN A 45 -2.28 -3.34 19.21
C GLN A 45 -1.53 -2.05 18.90
N PRO A 46 -1.59 -1.05 19.79
CA PRO A 46 -0.93 0.23 19.56
C PRO A 46 0.58 0.05 19.64
N HIS A 47 1.27 0.44 18.57
CA HIS A 47 2.72 0.64 18.54
C HIS A 47 2.98 2.13 18.25
N ASN A 48 4.12 2.64 18.73
CA ASN A 48 4.44 4.07 18.69
C ASN A 48 5.67 4.37 17.80
N GLN A 49 5.76 3.76 16.61
CA GLN A 49 6.84 4.07 15.69
C GLN A 49 6.45 5.19 14.74
N SER A 50 7.21 6.28 14.81
CA SER A 50 7.01 7.41 13.92
C SER A 50 7.26 7.04 12.46
N GLU A 51 6.49 7.62 11.54
CA GLU A 51 6.71 7.52 10.09
C GLU A 51 8.13 7.95 9.68
N VAL A 52 8.66 8.99 10.33
CA VAL A 52 10.03 9.45 10.11
C VAL A 52 11.06 8.44 10.64
N GLN A 53 10.82 7.84 11.80
CA GLN A 53 11.67 6.78 12.35
C GLN A 53 11.65 5.54 11.45
N THR A 54 10.47 5.18 10.95
CA THR A 54 10.27 4.11 9.98
C THR A 54 11.04 4.39 8.69
N ALA A 55 10.99 5.61 8.17
CA ALA A 55 11.77 6.00 6.99
C ALA A 55 13.29 5.89 7.20
N VAL A 56 13.78 6.30 8.38
CA VAL A 56 15.19 6.12 8.76
C VAL A 56 15.54 4.62 8.82
N ALA A 57 14.65 3.79 9.35
CA ALA A 57 14.83 2.34 9.38
C ALA A 57 14.86 1.74 7.97
N ILE A 58 13.97 2.17 7.04
CA ILE A 58 14.00 1.77 5.63
C ILE A 58 15.35 2.10 4.99
N GLN A 59 15.83 3.32 5.18
CA GLN A 59 17.12 3.70 4.64
C GLN A 59 18.28 2.92 5.28
N GLY A 60 18.18 2.59 6.57
CA GLY A 60 19.12 1.71 7.25
C GLY A 60 19.13 0.29 6.67
N LEU A 61 17.95 -0.28 6.40
CA LEU A 61 17.76 -1.59 5.76
C LEU A 61 18.28 -1.61 4.33
N ALA A 62 18.24 -0.47 3.63
CA ALA A 62 18.79 -0.36 2.29
C ALA A 62 20.30 -0.62 2.25
N ASN A 63 21.01 -0.23 3.31
CA ASN A 63 22.46 -0.37 3.43
C ASN A 63 22.91 -1.70 4.03
N LYS A 64 21.98 -2.55 4.47
CA LYS A 64 22.27 -3.86 5.05
C LYS A 64 22.52 -4.91 3.99
N THR A 65 23.33 -5.91 4.34
CA THR A 65 23.42 -7.14 3.55
C THR A 65 22.08 -7.87 3.55
N ASP A 66 21.86 -8.76 2.58
CA ASP A 66 20.65 -9.56 2.53
C ASP A 66 20.46 -10.40 3.81
N GLN A 67 21.54 -10.94 4.38
CA GLN A 67 21.46 -11.70 5.63
C GLN A 67 20.97 -10.82 6.79
N GLU A 68 21.52 -9.62 6.97
CA GLU A 68 21.08 -8.70 8.03
C GLU A 68 19.63 -8.21 7.81
N TYR A 69 19.19 -8.08 6.57
CA TYR A 69 17.79 -7.79 6.25
C TYR A 69 16.87 -8.94 6.67
N PHE A 70 17.25 -10.18 6.38
CA PHE A 70 16.46 -11.35 6.78
C PHE A 70 16.49 -11.58 8.30
N ASP A 71 17.61 -11.29 8.96
CA ASP A 71 17.72 -11.32 10.42
C ASP A 71 16.82 -10.27 11.06
N PHE A 72 16.72 -9.07 10.45
CA PHE A 72 15.74 -8.05 10.83
C PHE A 72 14.31 -8.59 10.73
N LEU A 73 13.92 -9.18 9.60
CA LEU A 73 12.57 -9.73 9.43
C LEU A 73 12.24 -10.81 10.45
N ALA A 74 13.18 -11.71 10.73
CA ALA A 74 13.00 -12.82 11.67
C ALA A 74 12.96 -12.38 13.14
N GLY A 75 13.63 -11.27 13.47
CA GLY A 75 13.70 -10.71 14.82
C GLY A 75 12.69 -9.59 15.12
N HIS A 76 11.96 -9.10 14.11
CA HIS A 76 10.95 -8.07 14.28
C HIS A 76 9.65 -8.70 14.80
N ASN A 77 9.09 -8.12 15.87
CA ASN A 77 7.76 -8.52 16.36
C ASN A 77 6.71 -7.78 15.52
N HIS A 78 5.82 -8.54 14.87
CA HIS A 78 4.78 -7.99 14.02
C HIS A 78 3.44 -8.04 14.76
N ASP A 79 3.16 -7.00 15.54
CA ASP A 79 1.78 -6.64 15.85
C ASP A 79 1.18 -5.96 14.61
N GLY A 80 -0.09 -6.24 14.33
CA GLY A 80 -0.61 -5.96 13.00
C GLY A 80 -0.80 -4.48 12.68
N SER A 81 -1.16 -4.21 11.43
CA SER A 81 -1.21 -2.90 10.77
C SER A 81 -2.22 -1.87 11.33
N GLY A 82 -2.88 -2.15 12.45
CA GLY A 82 -3.96 -1.32 13.02
C GLY A 82 -3.51 -0.38 14.14
N GLY A 83 -2.21 -0.07 14.20
CA GLY A 83 -1.66 0.87 15.17
C GLY A 83 -1.69 2.35 14.72
N HIS A 84 -1.13 3.20 15.58
CA HIS A 84 -0.83 4.60 15.28
C HIS A 84 0.47 4.62 14.46
N ASP A 85 0.43 5.22 13.27
CA ASP A 85 1.60 5.37 12.38
C ASP A 85 2.12 4.09 11.65
N ALA A 86 3.20 4.26 10.89
CA ALA A 86 3.68 3.33 9.88
C ALA A 86 4.50 2.15 10.43
N HIS A 87 4.18 0.94 9.96
CA HIS A 87 4.85 -0.29 10.33
C HIS A 87 6.04 -0.63 9.43
N THR A 88 7.12 -1.13 10.04
CA THR A 88 8.21 -1.78 9.30
C THR A 88 7.99 -3.28 9.17
N GLY A 89 8.10 -3.81 7.96
CA GLY A 89 7.95 -5.23 7.67
C GLY A 89 6.72 -5.54 6.80
N PRO A 90 6.59 -6.81 6.35
CA PRO A 90 5.45 -7.25 5.55
C PRO A 90 4.13 -7.09 6.31
N SER A 91 3.11 -6.57 5.64
CA SER A 91 1.77 -6.52 6.21
C SER A 91 1.15 -7.90 6.22
N ALA A 92 0.40 -8.20 7.29
CA ALA A 92 -0.37 -9.42 7.37
C ALA A 92 -1.37 -9.51 6.20
N TRP A 93 -1.58 -10.71 5.68
CA TRP A 93 -2.53 -10.95 4.60
C TRP A 93 -3.41 -12.14 4.90
N LYS A 94 -4.71 -11.92 4.95
CA LYS A 94 -5.71 -12.97 5.05
C LYS A 94 -5.93 -13.61 3.68
N ALA A 95 -5.69 -14.92 3.61
CA ALA A 95 -5.93 -15.70 2.40
C ALA A 95 -7.39 -15.57 1.94
N ILE A 96 -7.58 -15.25 0.66
CA ILE A 96 -8.91 -15.14 0.04
C ILE A 96 -9.19 -16.41 -0.77
N THR A 97 -10.20 -17.16 -0.35
CA THR A 97 -10.66 -18.40 -1.01
C THR A 97 -12.00 -18.21 -1.73
N ASP A 98 -12.72 -17.12 -1.46
CA ASP A 98 -13.93 -16.76 -2.18
C ASP A 98 -13.61 -16.12 -3.53
N GLN A 99 -14.01 -16.80 -4.60
CA GLN A 99 -13.69 -16.38 -5.97
C GLN A 99 -14.32 -15.04 -6.34
N ALA A 100 -15.53 -14.75 -5.83
CA ALA A 100 -16.19 -13.48 -6.10
C ALA A 100 -15.43 -12.31 -5.47
N THR A 101 -14.92 -12.48 -4.25
CA THR A 101 -14.05 -11.52 -3.56
C THR A 101 -12.76 -11.28 -4.34
N CYS A 102 -12.07 -12.33 -4.80
CA CYS A 102 -10.87 -12.18 -5.62
C CYS A 102 -11.16 -11.45 -6.94
N THR A 103 -12.24 -11.79 -7.64
CA THR A 103 -12.63 -11.10 -8.88
C THR A 103 -12.90 -9.63 -8.60
N LYS A 104 -13.62 -9.31 -7.52
CA LYS A 104 -13.92 -7.93 -7.14
C LYS A 104 -12.67 -7.14 -6.79
N LEU A 105 -11.75 -7.73 -6.04
CA LEU A 105 -10.47 -7.12 -5.68
C LEU A 105 -9.64 -6.84 -6.94
N ALA A 106 -9.55 -7.82 -7.86
CA ALA A 106 -8.84 -7.64 -9.12
C ALA A 106 -9.43 -6.49 -9.96
N GLU A 107 -10.76 -6.37 -10.04
CA GLU A 107 -11.42 -5.26 -10.70
C GLU A 107 -11.11 -3.90 -10.05
N GLN A 108 -11.13 -3.84 -8.71
CA GLN A 108 -10.79 -2.63 -7.96
C GLN A 108 -9.33 -2.21 -8.19
N LEU A 109 -8.39 -3.14 -8.17
CA LEU A 109 -6.98 -2.87 -8.44
C LEU A 109 -6.72 -2.40 -9.88
N VAL A 110 -7.51 -2.86 -10.86
CA VAL A 110 -7.48 -2.30 -12.23
C VAL A 110 -7.93 -0.85 -12.25
N VAL A 111 -9.00 -0.51 -11.52
CA VAL A 111 -9.52 0.86 -11.45
C VAL A 111 -8.50 1.77 -10.76
N ALA A 112 -7.98 1.38 -9.60
CA ALA A 112 -6.95 2.08 -8.86
C ALA A 112 -5.71 2.36 -9.76
N ARG A 113 -5.19 1.33 -10.44
CA ARG A 113 -4.09 1.52 -11.40
C ARG A 113 -4.44 2.48 -12.54
N GLY A 114 -5.70 2.47 -12.99
CA GLY A 114 -6.21 3.41 -13.98
C GLY A 114 -6.14 4.86 -13.51
N VAL A 115 -6.43 5.12 -12.23
CA VAL A 115 -6.28 6.45 -11.63
C VAL A 115 -4.82 6.87 -11.60
N ALA A 116 -3.92 6.02 -11.10
CA ALA A 116 -2.48 6.32 -11.07
C ALA A 116 -1.95 6.69 -12.47
N LYS A 117 -2.32 5.91 -13.49
CA LYS A 117 -1.92 6.16 -14.88
C LYS A 117 -2.43 7.50 -15.45
N LYS A 118 -3.52 8.05 -14.90
CA LYS A 118 -4.07 9.34 -15.33
C LYS A 118 -3.17 10.52 -14.94
N TYR A 119 -2.39 10.38 -13.87
CA TYR A 119 -1.54 11.43 -13.31
C TYR A 119 -0.09 10.94 -13.18
N PRO A 120 0.59 10.66 -14.31
CA PRO A 120 1.89 10.01 -14.29
C PRO A 120 2.98 10.83 -13.60
N THR A 121 2.84 12.16 -13.55
CA THR A 121 3.77 13.06 -12.85
C THR A 121 3.08 13.91 -11.77
N ALA A 122 3.84 14.38 -10.79
CA ALA A 122 3.34 15.29 -9.75
C ALA A 122 2.74 16.57 -10.36
N ARG A 123 3.30 17.04 -11.48
CA ARG A 123 2.74 18.14 -12.27
C ARG A 123 1.31 17.86 -12.75
N ASP A 124 1.02 16.64 -13.18
CA ASP A 124 -0.32 16.25 -13.64
C ASP A 124 -1.32 16.24 -12.48
N ALA A 125 -0.89 15.78 -11.30
CA ALA A 125 -1.70 15.85 -10.08
C ALA A 125 -1.99 17.30 -9.67
N ILE A 126 -0.96 18.16 -9.64
CA ILE A 126 -1.12 19.58 -9.33
C ILE A 126 -2.09 20.26 -10.32
N ALA A 127 -1.95 19.98 -11.62
CA ALA A 127 -2.86 20.50 -12.63
C ALA A 127 -4.31 20.01 -12.47
N ALA A 128 -4.51 18.87 -11.79
CA ALA A 128 -5.81 18.30 -11.47
C ALA A 128 -6.37 18.73 -10.11
N GLY A 129 -5.69 19.64 -9.41
CA GLY A 129 -6.12 20.20 -8.12
C GLY A 129 -5.65 19.42 -6.90
N TYR A 130 -4.65 18.54 -7.04
CA TYR A 130 -3.97 17.94 -5.90
C TYR A 130 -2.90 18.89 -5.35
N GLU A 131 -2.71 18.91 -4.04
CA GLU A 131 -1.72 19.73 -3.34
C GLU A 131 -0.77 18.82 -2.55
N GLN A 132 0.53 19.12 -2.62
CA GLN A 132 1.49 18.37 -1.80
C GLN A 132 1.22 18.65 -0.32
N VAL A 133 1.07 17.59 0.47
CA VAL A 133 0.92 17.66 1.93
C VAL A 133 2.06 16.97 2.67
N THR A 134 2.72 16.00 2.06
CA THR A 134 3.91 15.36 2.67
C THR A 134 5.04 15.34 1.65
N PRO A 135 6.26 15.79 2.01
CA PRO A 135 7.42 15.64 1.14
C PRO A 135 7.76 14.17 0.93
N TYR A 136 8.66 13.88 -0.01
CA TYR A 136 9.15 12.53 -0.21
C TYR A 136 9.87 12.05 1.05
N ILE A 137 9.33 10.98 1.63
CA ILE A 137 9.92 10.27 2.76
C ILE A 137 10.20 8.83 2.30
N PRO A 138 11.42 8.29 2.50
CA PRO A 138 11.71 6.88 2.20
C PRO A 138 10.68 5.95 2.84
N GLY A 139 10.26 4.94 2.09
CA GLY A 139 9.18 4.03 2.49
C GLY A 139 7.77 4.54 2.20
N ILE A 140 7.56 5.85 2.16
CA ILE A 140 6.23 6.49 2.21
C ILE A 140 5.90 7.17 0.87
N GLY A 141 6.87 7.90 0.29
CA GLY A 141 6.66 8.70 -0.92
C GLY A 141 6.11 10.11 -0.64
N GLY A 142 6.13 10.97 -1.66
CA GLY A 142 5.53 12.30 -1.57
C GLY A 142 4.01 12.20 -1.69
N HIS A 143 3.27 12.73 -0.72
CA HIS A 143 1.81 12.66 -0.69
C HIS A 143 1.20 13.95 -1.25
N TYR A 144 0.33 13.78 -2.24
CA TYR A 144 -0.42 14.86 -2.86
C TYR A 144 -1.90 14.60 -2.63
N ILE A 145 -2.56 15.45 -1.84
CA ILE A 145 -3.97 15.30 -1.45
C ILE A 145 -4.88 16.06 -2.40
N LYS A 146 -6.09 15.53 -2.63
CA LYS A 146 -7.20 16.27 -3.19
C LYS A 146 -8.27 16.48 -2.13
N GLY A 147 -8.27 17.65 -1.50
CA GLY A 147 -9.17 17.96 -0.39
C GLY A 147 -10.66 17.84 -0.74
N GLU A 148 -11.04 17.94 -2.02
CA GLU A 148 -12.43 17.70 -2.46
C GLU A 148 -12.91 16.26 -2.26
N TYR A 149 -11.99 15.29 -2.12
CA TYR A 149 -12.31 13.88 -1.91
C TYR A 149 -12.23 13.49 -0.43
N LEU A 150 -11.65 14.34 0.44
CA LEU A 150 -11.50 14.02 1.85
C LEU A 150 -12.86 14.09 2.58
N ASP A 151 -13.56 12.96 2.60
CA ASP A 151 -14.86 12.78 3.24
C ASP A 151 -15.03 11.37 3.83
N GLU A 152 -16.24 10.98 4.22
CA GLU A 152 -16.54 9.68 4.84
C GLU A 152 -16.73 8.53 3.83
N VAL A 153 -16.59 8.79 2.52
CA VAL A 153 -16.97 7.86 1.45
C VAL A 153 -15.75 7.28 0.76
N TRP A 154 -15.52 5.99 0.97
CA TRP A 154 -14.47 5.29 0.23
C TRP A 154 -14.87 5.03 -1.22
N GLU A 155 -14.07 5.51 -2.17
CA GLU A 155 -14.28 5.34 -3.62
C GLU A 155 -12.97 4.92 -4.33
N VAL A 156 -12.95 3.71 -4.90
CA VAL A 156 -11.77 3.15 -5.56
C VAL A 156 -11.20 4.00 -6.72
N ASP A 157 -12.01 4.83 -7.37
CA ASP A 157 -11.60 5.72 -8.47
C ASP A 157 -11.35 7.16 -8.03
N LYS A 158 -11.48 7.46 -6.74
CA LYS A 158 -11.21 8.77 -6.14
C LYS A 158 -10.32 8.65 -4.90
N PRO A 159 -9.10 8.11 -5.00
CA PRO A 159 -8.17 8.16 -3.90
C PRO A 159 -7.93 9.62 -3.50
N GLU A 160 -7.99 9.90 -2.21
CA GLU A 160 -7.75 11.22 -1.65
C GLU A 160 -6.29 11.64 -1.87
N MET A 161 -5.38 10.68 -2.01
CA MET A 161 -3.96 10.96 -2.22
C MET A 161 -3.32 10.18 -3.37
N LEU A 162 -2.44 10.87 -4.09
CA LEU A 162 -1.51 10.30 -5.06
C LEU A 162 -0.09 10.32 -4.49
N LEU A 163 0.66 9.24 -4.71
CA LEU A 163 2.01 9.08 -4.15
C LEU A 163 3.06 9.19 -5.25
N TYR A 164 4.13 9.94 -4.98
CA TYR A 164 5.20 10.22 -5.94
C TYR A 164 6.60 9.85 -5.42
N ASP A 165 7.51 9.52 -6.34
CA ASP A 165 8.92 9.16 -6.06
C ASP A 165 9.85 10.33 -5.68
N GLY A 166 9.29 11.53 -5.51
CA GLY A 166 10.04 12.74 -5.21
C GLY A 166 9.15 13.98 -5.04
N ASP A 167 9.80 15.12 -4.85
CA ASP A 167 9.15 16.42 -4.57
C ASP A 167 9.12 17.37 -5.78
N THR A 168 9.77 17.01 -6.87
CA THR A 168 9.79 17.86 -8.07
C THR A 168 8.53 17.65 -8.89
N PRO A 169 8.10 18.62 -9.73
CA PRO A 169 6.98 18.43 -10.64
C PRO A 169 7.13 17.24 -11.60
N ASP A 170 8.37 16.77 -11.83
CA ASP A 170 8.68 15.64 -12.72
C ASP A 170 8.73 14.29 -11.98
N ALA A 171 8.47 14.28 -10.67
CA ALA A 171 8.36 13.05 -9.88
C ALA A 171 7.24 12.17 -10.46
N HIS A 172 7.47 10.86 -10.50
CA HIS A 172 6.58 9.88 -11.11
C HIS A 172 5.68 9.22 -10.07
N VAL A 173 4.46 8.89 -10.48
CA VAL A 173 3.50 8.20 -9.62
C VAL A 173 4.03 6.81 -9.24
N ILE A 174 3.91 6.45 -7.96
CA ILE A 174 4.39 5.17 -7.39
C ILE A 174 3.29 4.39 -6.65
N GLY A 175 2.20 5.04 -6.30
CA GLY A 175 1.11 4.42 -5.56
C GLY A 175 -0.06 5.39 -5.35
N LEU A 176 -1.05 4.92 -4.61
CA LEU A 176 -2.20 5.69 -4.17
C LEU A 176 -2.34 5.56 -2.65
N SER A 177 -2.98 6.54 -2.04
CA SER A 177 -3.43 6.45 -0.66
C SER A 177 -4.89 6.88 -0.56
N TYR A 178 -5.65 6.17 0.28
CA TYR A 178 -7.04 6.44 0.59
C TYR A 178 -7.09 6.97 2.02
N GLU A 179 -7.42 8.24 2.16
CA GLU A 179 -7.57 8.89 3.47
C GLU A 179 -9.05 9.23 3.66
N ILE A 180 -9.72 8.51 4.56
CA ILE A 180 -11.15 8.70 4.80
C ILE A 180 -11.40 9.27 6.18
N VAL A 181 -12.44 10.10 6.27
CA VAL A 181 -12.97 10.60 7.54
C VAL A 181 -13.81 9.51 8.18
N HIS A 182 -13.39 9.01 9.35
CA HIS A 182 -14.13 8.04 10.12
C HIS A 182 -13.92 8.26 11.63
N TYR A 183 -15.02 8.45 12.35
CA TYR A 183 -14.98 8.75 13.77
C TYR A 183 -15.00 7.50 14.65
N GLY A 184 -14.13 7.50 15.65
CA GLY A 184 -14.11 6.48 16.70
C GLY A 184 -12.84 5.63 16.68
N PRO A 185 -12.71 4.71 17.63
CA PRO A 185 -11.50 3.89 17.79
C PRO A 185 -11.46 2.65 16.89
N VAL A 186 -12.53 2.36 16.16
CA VAL A 186 -12.66 1.15 15.35
C VAL A 186 -12.27 1.48 13.91
N GLU A 187 -11.45 0.62 13.31
CA GLU A 187 -11.06 0.73 11.90
C GLU A 187 -12.30 0.75 10.98
N PRO A 188 -12.31 1.59 9.93
CA PRO A 188 -13.36 1.58 8.92
C PRO A 188 -13.59 0.18 8.32
N ASP A 189 -14.85 -0.16 8.04
CA ASP A 189 -15.22 -1.44 7.40
C ASP A 189 -15.35 -1.35 5.87
N VAL A 190 -15.09 -0.16 5.31
CA VAL A 190 -15.06 0.13 3.87
C VAL A 190 -13.65 0.01 3.32
N GLY A 191 -13.52 -0.40 2.06
CA GLY A 191 -12.20 -0.61 1.45
C GLY A 191 -12.23 -1.56 0.25
N PHE A 192 -11.06 -2.05 -0.11
CA PHE A 192 -10.86 -3.09 -1.09
C PHE A 192 -11.50 -4.42 -0.64
N ALA A 193 -11.99 -5.18 -1.61
CA ALA A 193 -12.59 -6.47 -1.33
C ALA A 193 -11.57 -7.43 -0.72
N GLY A 194 -11.95 -8.09 0.38
CA GLY A 194 -11.08 -9.02 1.11
C GLY A 194 -10.56 -8.47 2.43
N ARG A 195 -10.62 -7.14 2.65
CA ARG A 195 -10.17 -6.47 3.89
C ARG A 195 -8.71 -6.75 4.25
N ASN A 196 -7.85 -6.72 3.25
CA ASN A 196 -6.39 -6.80 3.43
C ASN A 196 -5.73 -5.41 3.35
N ASP A 197 -6.50 -4.37 3.03
CA ASP A 197 -6.13 -2.96 2.94
C ASP A 197 -6.34 -2.25 4.27
N HIS A 198 -5.66 -2.74 5.30
CA HIS A 198 -5.81 -2.19 6.63
C HIS A 198 -5.43 -0.71 6.69
N TYR A 199 -6.21 0.06 7.45
CA TYR A 199 -5.94 1.45 7.72
C TYR A 199 -5.02 1.59 8.93
N HIS A 200 -4.02 2.47 8.83
CA HIS A 200 -3.40 3.08 9.99
C HIS A 200 -4.07 4.43 10.29
N ARG A 201 -3.81 4.96 11.48
CA ARG A 201 -4.39 6.22 11.93
C ARG A 201 -3.34 7.22 12.37
N HIS A 202 -3.49 8.46 11.94
CA HIS A 202 -2.72 9.58 12.45
C HIS A 202 -3.46 10.20 13.64
N GLU A 203 -3.02 9.99 14.88
CA GLU A 203 -3.69 10.60 16.05
C GLU A 203 -3.57 12.12 16.04
N THR A 204 -2.39 12.61 15.65
CA THR A 204 -2.09 14.03 15.51
C THR A 204 -1.04 14.21 14.44
N LEU A 205 -1.11 15.32 13.72
CA LEU A 205 -0.09 15.71 12.75
C LEU A 205 0.39 17.13 13.02
N CYS A 206 1.69 17.36 12.89
CA CYS A 206 2.27 18.70 12.95
C CYS A 206 2.29 19.31 11.56
N PHE A 207 1.53 20.39 11.35
CA PHE A 207 1.46 21.09 10.07
C PHE A 207 2.18 22.43 10.10
N LYS A 208 2.86 22.78 9.00
CA LYS A 208 3.40 24.10 8.72
C LYS A 208 3.16 24.46 7.26
N ASN A 209 2.44 25.56 7.02
CA ASN A 209 2.13 26.06 5.68
C ASN A 209 1.48 25.00 4.76
N GLY A 210 0.58 24.17 5.30
CA GLY A 210 -0.09 23.10 4.54
C GLY A 210 0.71 21.80 4.39
N ILE A 211 1.95 21.76 4.89
CA ILE A 211 2.82 20.57 4.83
C ILE A 211 2.90 19.91 6.20
N THR A 212 2.79 18.57 6.22
CA THR A 212 3.08 17.70 7.35
C THR A 212 4.58 17.68 7.62
N ILE A 213 4.98 18.14 8.81
CA ILE A 213 6.36 18.20 9.27
C ILE A 213 6.62 17.33 10.51
N GLY A 214 5.62 16.56 10.94
CA GLY A 214 5.72 15.61 12.05
C GLY A 214 4.46 14.74 12.18
N ASP A 215 4.65 13.50 12.62
CA ASP A 215 3.64 12.47 12.81
C ASP A 215 3.09 12.42 14.26
N SER A 216 2.35 11.37 14.62
CA SER A 216 1.71 11.21 15.93
C SER A 216 2.69 11.12 17.11
N SER A 217 3.98 10.89 16.85
CA SER A 217 5.01 10.86 17.89
C SER A 217 5.53 12.25 18.29
N MET A 218 5.29 13.27 17.45
CA MET A 218 5.82 14.61 17.66
C MET A 218 5.03 15.33 18.75
N THR A 219 5.71 15.82 19.79
CA THR A 219 5.05 16.60 20.85
C THR A 219 4.66 17.99 20.36
N LYS A 220 3.70 18.61 21.05
CA LYS A 220 3.27 19.98 20.75
C LYS A 220 4.44 20.96 20.81
N GLU A 221 5.30 20.85 21.80
CA GLU A 221 6.46 21.73 22.00
C GLU A 221 7.47 21.57 20.87
N GLN A 222 7.71 20.33 20.40
CA GLN A 222 8.57 20.07 19.24
C GLN A 222 7.99 20.68 17.97
N CYS A 223 6.69 20.52 17.76
CA CYS A 223 5.98 21.09 16.61
C CYS A 223 6.03 22.63 16.61
N GLU A 224 5.75 23.26 17.75
CA GLU A 224 5.79 24.72 17.90
C GLU A 224 7.21 25.28 17.74
N ALA A 225 8.24 24.55 18.19
CA ALA A 225 9.65 24.93 17.99
C ALA A 225 10.05 24.98 16.50
N LEU A 226 9.40 24.17 15.65
CA LEU A 226 9.57 24.21 14.20
C LEU A 226 8.67 25.28 13.52
N GLY A 227 7.87 26.00 14.30
CA GLY A 227 6.87 26.95 13.82
C GLY A 227 5.63 26.30 13.21
N GLY A 228 5.39 25.03 13.54
CA GLY A 228 4.20 24.29 13.13
C GLY A 228 3.07 24.37 14.16
N LYS A 229 1.96 23.71 13.85
CA LYS A 229 0.81 23.52 14.75
C LYS A 229 0.35 22.07 14.67
N ILE A 230 0.13 21.46 15.84
CA ILE A 230 -0.53 20.17 15.92
C ILE A 230 -2.00 20.34 15.53
N GLN A 231 -2.47 19.42 14.69
CA GLN A 231 -3.88 19.24 14.37
C GLN A 231 -4.34 17.85 14.82
N ASP A 232 -5.60 17.75 15.26
CA ASP A 232 -6.22 16.49 15.62
C ASP A 232 -6.51 15.68 14.36
N GLY A 233 -5.92 14.49 14.26
CA GLY A 233 -6.05 13.60 13.12
C GLY A 233 -6.87 12.35 13.43
N LYS A 234 -7.44 12.19 14.64
CA LYS A 234 -8.07 10.92 15.10
C LYS A 234 -9.21 10.38 14.26
N HIS A 235 -9.71 11.18 13.33
CA HIS A 235 -10.76 10.81 12.39
C HIS A 235 -10.22 10.52 10.99
N LEU A 236 -8.92 10.67 10.75
CA LEU A 236 -8.27 10.46 9.47
C LEU A 236 -7.63 9.07 9.48
N TRP A 237 -8.23 8.17 8.71
CA TRP A 237 -7.76 6.81 8.53
C TRP A 237 -7.18 6.67 7.15
N MET A 238 -5.97 6.15 7.07
CA MET A 238 -5.23 6.08 5.83
C MET A 238 -4.86 4.64 5.49
N SER A 239 -5.06 4.24 4.23
CA SER A 239 -4.52 3.00 3.68
C SER A 239 -3.77 3.27 2.38
N HIS A 240 -2.69 2.53 2.14
CA HIS A 240 -1.87 2.66 0.94
C HIS A 240 -2.16 1.56 -0.07
N ALA A 241 -1.99 1.84 -1.36
CA ALA A 241 -2.11 0.85 -2.44
C ALA A 241 -1.00 1.03 -3.49
N TRP A 242 -0.04 0.10 -3.50
CA TRP A 242 1.12 0.06 -4.41
C TRP A 242 0.76 -0.58 -5.75
N VAL A 243 -0.10 0.10 -6.52
CA VAL A 243 -0.70 -0.43 -7.75
C VAL A 243 0.09 -0.15 -9.03
N VAL A 244 1.17 0.64 -8.94
CA VAL A 244 1.98 1.07 -10.09
C VAL A 244 2.97 -0.03 -10.48
N PRO A 245 2.93 -0.53 -11.74
CA PRO A 245 3.87 -1.53 -12.21
C PRO A 245 5.33 -1.10 -12.09
N GLY A 246 6.18 -1.97 -11.54
CA GLY A 246 7.59 -1.68 -11.27
C GLY A 246 7.85 -1.01 -9.92
N CYS A 247 6.80 -0.67 -9.18
CA CYS A 247 6.81 -0.14 -7.81
C CYS A 247 6.10 -1.07 -6.82
N GLU A 248 5.97 -2.36 -7.14
CA GLU A 248 5.37 -3.35 -6.27
C GLU A 248 6.07 -3.36 -4.90
N SER A 249 5.29 -3.34 -3.83
CA SER A 249 5.84 -3.47 -2.49
C SER A 249 6.14 -4.94 -2.15
N PRO A 250 7.39 -5.30 -1.81
CA PRO A 250 7.70 -6.62 -1.29
C PRO A 250 7.13 -6.84 0.12
N TRP A 251 6.54 -5.84 0.75
CA TRP A 251 5.84 -5.95 2.02
C TRP A 251 4.32 -6.08 1.86
N GLY A 252 3.82 -6.08 0.63
CA GLY A 252 2.42 -6.32 0.30
C GLY A 252 1.80 -5.14 -0.44
N ILE A 253 0.85 -5.40 -1.33
CA ILE A 253 0.22 -4.36 -2.16
C ILE A 253 -0.47 -3.26 -1.34
N PHE A 254 -0.87 -3.58 -0.10
CA PHE A 254 -1.48 -2.63 0.83
C PHE A 254 -0.61 -2.31 2.05
N SER A 255 0.69 -2.56 1.98
CA SER A 255 1.56 -2.24 3.11
C SER A 255 1.61 -0.73 3.34
N GLY A 256 1.57 -0.28 4.60
CA GLY A 256 1.70 1.15 4.91
C GLY A 256 3.04 1.75 4.45
N ILE A 257 4.04 0.90 4.23
CA ILE A 257 5.38 1.26 3.79
C ILE A 257 5.87 0.36 2.67
N ASN A 258 6.61 0.92 1.71
CA ASN A 258 7.26 0.19 0.64
C ASN A 258 8.79 0.30 0.73
N PRO A 259 9.52 -0.77 1.10
CA PRO A 259 10.96 -0.70 1.33
C PRO A 259 11.80 -0.50 0.05
N VAL A 260 11.18 -0.53 -1.14
CA VAL A 260 11.88 -0.15 -2.38
C VAL A 260 12.03 1.36 -2.53
N LEU A 261 11.30 2.16 -1.74
CA LEU A 261 11.37 3.61 -1.73
C LEU A 261 12.51 4.06 -0.81
N VAL A 262 13.69 4.27 -1.37
CA VAL A 262 14.89 4.70 -0.67
C VAL A 262 15.29 6.11 -1.12
N PHE A 263 16.27 6.76 -0.48
CA PHE A 263 16.82 7.99 -1.05
C PHE A 263 17.53 7.74 -2.39
N GLY A 264 17.58 8.77 -3.23
CA GLY A 264 18.31 8.72 -4.50
C GLY A 264 17.60 7.95 -5.60
N LEU A 265 16.25 7.95 -5.61
CA LEU A 265 15.48 7.50 -6.79
C LEU A 265 15.68 8.44 -8.01
N ASP A 266 16.37 9.57 -7.83
CA ASP A 266 16.67 10.54 -8.87
C ASP A 266 17.31 9.89 -10.12
N GLY A 267 16.79 10.24 -11.31
CA GLY A 267 17.41 9.87 -12.59
C GLY A 267 16.73 8.73 -13.37
N GLY A 268 15.60 8.20 -12.89
CA GLY A 268 14.77 7.26 -13.67
C GLY A 268 13.29 7.30 -13.28
N PRO A 269 12.40 6.69 -14.07
CA PRO A 269 10.97 6.74 -13.84
C PRO A 269 10.54 5.84 -12.68
N GLY A 270 9.95 6.41 -11.64
CA GLY A 270 9.40 5.67 -10.50
C GLY A 270 10.47 4.92 -9.73
N CYS A 271 10.13 3.71 -9.30
CA CYS A 271 11.01 2.87 -8.49
C CYS A 271 12.09 2.12 -9.29
N ALA A 272 12.34 2.51 -10.54
CA ALA A 272 13.28 1.82 -11.43
C ALA A 272 14.73 1.92 -10.96
N THR A 273 15.10 3.03 -10.33
CA THR A 273 16.45 3.36 -9.85
C THR A 273 16.72 2.91 -8.40
N SER A 274 15.73 2.30 -7.75
CA SER A 274 15.87 1.80 -6.39
C SER A 274 17.04 0.83 -6.26
N SER A 275 18.03 1.19 -5.45
CA SER A 275 19.26 0.40 -5.24
C SER A 275 19.00 -0.95 -4.58
N VAL A 276 17.88 -1.09 -3.86
CA VAL A 276 17.49 -2.29 -3.13
C VAL A 276 16.60 -3.22 -3.95
N LYS A 277 16.06 -2.77 -5.10
CA LYS A 277 15.20 -3.58 -5.97
C LYS A 277 15.77 -4.96 -6.31
N PRO A 278 17.10 -5.15 -6.54
CA PRO A 278 17.67 -6.47 -6.78
C PRO A 278 17.48 -7.49 -5.64
N ARG A 279 17.22 -7.07 -4.40
CA ARG A 279 16.92 -7.95 -3.25
C ARG A 279 15.56 -8.64 -3.38
N TYR A 280 14.64 -8.04 -4.14
CA TYR A 280 13.24 -8.42 -4.18
C TYR A 280 12.87 -9.07 -5.51
N ASP A 281 12.32 -10.29 -5.45
CA ASP A 281 11.66 -10.89 -6.60
C ASP A 281 10.24 -10.31 -6.74
N LEU A 282 10.13 -9.21 -7.48
CA LEU A 282 8.87 -8.49 -7.70
C LEU A 282 7.97 -9.13 -8.78
N ARG A 283 8.34 -10.30 -9.31
CA ARG A 283 7.49 -11.04 -10.26
C ARG A 283 6.30 -11.67 -9.54
N PRO A 284 5.23 -12.05 -10.27
CA PRO A 284 4.17 -12.87 -9.70
C PRO A 284 4.76 -14.16 -9.09
N PRO A 285 4.24 -14.63 -7.94
CA PRO A 285 4.71 -15.87 -7.33
C PRO A 285 4.44 -17.06 -8.25
N VAL A 286 5.31 -18.06 -8.17
CA VAL A 286 5.09 -19.38 -8.78
C VAL A 286 4.71 -20.33 -7.65
N PRO A 287 3.42 -20.47 -7.31
CA PRO A 287 3.00 -21.47 -6.33
C PRO A 287 3.30 -22.88 -6.86
N PRO A 288 3.51 -23.87 -5.97
CA PRO A 288 3.56 -25.27 -6.39
C PRO A 288 2.26 -25.61 -7.15
N PRO A 289 2.33 -26.43 -8.21
CA PRO A 289 1.15 -26.79 -8.98
C PRO A 289 0.10 -27.37 -8.04
N ALA A 290 -1.11 -26.78 -8.05
CA ALA A 290 -2.22 -27.31 -7.30
C ALA A 290 -2.47 -28.77 -7.70
N PRO A 291 -2.73 -29.69 -6.76
CA PRO A 291 -3.39 -30.92 -7.12
C PRO A 291 -4.78 -30.54 -7.66
N TYR A 292 -4.93 -30.64 -8.97
CA TYR A 292 -6.12 -30.42 -9.79
C TYR A 292 -6.36 -29.01 -10.34
N SER A 293 -6.37 -28.98 -11.68
CA SER A 293 -6.63 -27.85 -12.55
C SER A 293 -8.03 -27.27 -12.34
N VAL A 294 -8.10 -25.97 -12.03
CA VAL A 294 -9.24 -25.12 -12.35
C VAL A 294 -8.71 -24.00 -13.24
N ALA A 295 -9.41 -23.73 -14.35
CA ALA A 295 -8.96 -22.85 -15.42
C ALA A 295 -8.38 -21.52 -14.89
N ALA A 296 -7.13 -21.25 -15.25
CA ALA A 296 -6.40 -20.05 -14.86
C ALA A 296 -7.19 -18.79 -15.26
N VAL A 297 -7.41 -17.89 -14.30
CA VAL A 297 -7.69 -16.48 -14.59
C VAL A 297 -6.42 -15.93 -15.27
N PRO A 298 -6.51 -15.39 -16.49
CA PRO A 298 -5.30 -14.93 -17.19
C PRO A 298 -4.66 -13.75 -16.44
N PRO A 299 -3.32 -13.63 -16.46
CA PRO A 299 -2.63 -12.49 -15.87
C PRO A 299 -3.15 -11.18 -16.49
N LEU A 300 -3.26 -10.12 -15.67
CA LEU A 300 -3.85 -8.81 -16.00
C LEU A 300 -3.30 -8.11 -17.27
N TRP A 301 -2.21 -8.62 -17.84
CA TRP A 301 -1.53 -8.08 -19.02
C TRP A 301 -2.00 -8.69 -20.35
N LEU A 302 -2.97 -9.62 -20.32
CA LEU A 302 -3.48 -10.33 -21.50
C LEU A 302 -4.98 -10.15 -21.74
N VAL A 303 -5.61 -9.06 -21.28
CA VAL A 303 -6.99 -8.74 -21.67
C VAL A 303 -6.97 -7.99 -23.01
N PRO A 304 -7.32 -8.60 -24.15
CA PRO A 304 -7.40 -7.89 -25.41
C PRO A 304 -8.53 -6.84 -25.35
N PRO A 305 -8.43 -5.72 -26.09
CA PRO A 305 -9.41 -4.63 -26.08
C PRO A 305 -10.85 -5.05 -26.46
N THR A 306 -11.05 -6.28 -26.94
CA THR A 306 -12.35 -6.87 -27.22
C THR A 306 -13.18 -7.26 -25.99
N ALA A 307 -12.57 -7.42 -24.80
CA ALA A 307 -13.32 -7.77 -23.58
C ALA A 307 -14.14 -6.59 -23.01
N MET A 308 -13.66 -5.35 -23.19
CA MET A 308 -14.40 -4.14 -22.79
C MET A 308 -15.73 -3.99 -23.55
N ALA A 309 -15.77 -4.38 -24.82
CA ALA A 309 -16.99 -4.33 -25.64
C ALA A 309 -18.08 -5.32 -25.19
N ILE A 310 -17.70 -6.44 -24.55
CA ILE A 310 -18.64 -7.43 -24.02
C ILE A 310 -19.25 -6.95 -22.69
N ILE A 311 -18.47 -6.25 -21.87
CA ILE A 311 -18.92 -5.65 -20.60
C ILE A 311 -19.90 -4.50 -20.87
N GLU A 312 -19.62 -3.65 -21.87
CA GLU A 312 -20.54 -2.58 -22.28
C GLU A 312 -21.85 -3.12 -22.89
N ARG A 313 -21.80 -4.21 -23.66
CA ARG A 313 -23.01 -4.88 -24.16
C ARG A 313 -23.87 -5.48 -23.04
N ARG A 314 -23.26 -6.00 -21.98
CA ARG A 314 -23.99 -6.51 -20.80
C ARG A 314 -24.61 -5.38 -19.97
N ARG A 315 -23.91 -4.24 -19.79
CA ARG A 315 -24.46 -3.05 -19.12
C ARG A 315 -25.64 -2.42 -19.88
N ARG A 316 -25.60 -2.41 -21.23
CA ARG A 316 -26.75 -1.93 -22.05
C ARG A 316 -27.96 -2.86 -21.98
N LYS A 317 -27.77 -4.17 -21.87
CA LYS A 317 -28.88 -5.12 -21.69
C LYS A 317 -29.55 -5.01 -20.31
N GLN A 318 -28.79 -4.78 -19.24
CA GLN A 318 -29.37 -4.61 -17.89
C GLN A 318 -30.12 -3.28 -17.70
N ARG A 319 -29.76 -2.22 -18.43
CA ARG A 319 -30.52 -0.95 -18.44
C ARG A 319 -31.80 -0.99 -19.28
N ALA A 320 -31.97 -1.97 -20.15
CA ALA A 320 -33.18 -2.12 -20.97
C ALA A 320 -34.28 -2.97 -20.30
N THR A 321 -34.01 -3.52 -19.12
CA THR A 321 -34.93 -4.37 -18.34
C THR A 321 -35.26 -3.79 -16.96
N ARG A 322 -35.10 -2.47 -16.78
CA ARG A 322 -35.63 -1.70 -15.65
C ARG A 322 -36.53 -0.60 -16.17
#